data_AF-A0A0Q9QKT2-F1
#
_entry.id   AF-A0A0Q9QKT2-F1
#
_cell.length_a   1.000
_cell.length_b   1.000
_cell.length_c   1.000
_cell.angle_alpha   90.00
_cell.angle_beta   90.00
_cell.angle_gamma   90.00
#
_symmetry.space_group_name_H-M   'P 1'
#
loop_
_entity.id
_entity.type
_entity.pdbx_description
1 polymer ?
#
loop_
_entity_poly.entity_id
_entity_poly.type
_entity_poly.pdbx_seq_one_letter_code
_entity_poly.pdbx_strand_id
1 'polypeptide(L)'
;MFVVTSDPDISRDALLAGARVVAEPRPLGMVRAADLGRQRALGGRPDAPVAIIVADLPELRPADLDTVVREFLLTRSPLFVADHQGTGTTFLIHGPERCPGIGFGRNSAVMHERLGYRRAGASPLSLRRDLDTAEDLPAHPLTGAFAS
;
A
#
# COMPACT_ATOMS: atom_id res chain seq x y z
N MET A 1 5.20 11.07 -1.37
CA MET A 1 4.12 10.07 -1.28
C MET A 1 2.78 10.78 -1.26
N PHE A 2 1.72 10.13 -1.73
CA PHE A 2 0.33 10.60 -1.53
C PHE A 2 -0.37 9.74 -0.49
N VAL A 3 -1.14 10.36 0.39
CA VAL A 3 -2.09 9.70 1.29
C VAL A 3 -3.49 10.11 0.85
N VAL A 4 -4.35 9.14 0.58
CA VAL A 4 -5.74 9.38 0.18
C VAL A 4 -6.61 9.08 1.40
N THR A 5 -7.36 10.07 1.86
CA THR A 5 -8.20 9.90 3.06
C THR A 5 -9.31 10.95 3.11
N SER A 6 -10.44 10.59 3.71
CA SER A 6 -11.50 11.52 4.13
C SER A 6 -11.36 11.97 5.58
N ASP A 7 -10.43 11.39 6.33
CA ASP A 7 -10.24 11.64 7.76
C ASP A 7 -9.35 12.88 7.97
N PRO A 8 -9.83 13.90 8.71
CA PRO A 8 -9.09 15.14 8.94
C PRO A 8 -7.86 14.97 9.84
N ASP A 9 -7.88 14.02 10.78
CA ASP A 9 -6.76 13.75 11.66
C ASP A 9 -5.66 12.98 10.90
N ILE A 10 -6.02 11.95 10.13
CA ILE A 10 -5.06 11.28 9.23
C ILE A 10 -4.48 12.26 8.21
N SER A 11 -5.30 13.19 7.69
CA SER A 11 -4.82 14.24 6.80
C SER A 11 -3.77 15.13 7.46
N ARG A 12 -4.01 15.56 8.71
CA ARG A 12 -3.07 16.38 9.47
C ARG A 12 -1.76 15.64 9.69
N ASP A 13 -1.83 14.40 10.16
CA ASP A 13 -0.65 13.58 10.46
C ASP A 13 0.18 13.30 9.22
N ALA A 14 -0.48 12.99 8.10
CA ALA A 14 0.19 12.79 6.81
C ALA A 14 0.93 14.05 6.34
N LEU A 15 0.33 15.23 6.48
CA LEU A 15 0.98 16.50 6.14
C LEU A 15 2.19 16.79 7.05
N LEU A 16 2.07 16.55 8.35
CA LEU A 16 3.17 16.70 9.30
C LEU A 16 4.33 15.75 9.00
N ALA A 17 4.04 14.54 8.51
CA ALA A 17 5.02 13.57 8.05
C ALA A 17 5.63 13.89 6.66
N GLY A 18 5.22 15.00 6.01
CA GLY A 18 5.72 15.43 4.71
C GLY A 18 5.07 14.72 3.50
N ALA A 19 3.99 13.97 3.71
CA ALA A 19 3.20 13.41 2.62
C ALA A 19 2.27 14.47 2.00
N ARG A 20 1.81 14.20 0.77
CA ARG A 20 0.79 15.00 0.09
C ARG A 20 -0.57 14.36 0.34
N VAL A 21 -1.54 15.12 0.79
CA VAL A 21 -2.90 14.60 1.00
C VAL A 21 -3.74 14.74 -0.27
N VAL A 22 -4.46 13.68 -0.61
CA VAL A 22 -5.56 13.71 -1.59
C VAL A 22 -6.85 13.55 -0.81
N ALA A 23 -7.55 14.66 -0.62
CA ALA A 23 -8.78 14.66 0.15
C ALA A 23 -9.88 13.86 -0.56
N GLU A 24 -10.55 13.01 0.20
CA GLU A 24 -11.81 12.39 -0.18
C GLU A 24 -12.96 13.16 0.50
N PRO A 25 -13.91 13.76 -0.25
CA PRO A 25 -15.05 14.45 0.37
C PRO A 25 -15.94 13.52 1.19
N ARG A 26 -15.92 12.23 0.86
CA ARG A 26 -16.55 11.12 1.56
C ARG A 26 -15.76 9.85 1.23
N PRO A 27 -15.75 8.82 2.10
CA PRO A 27 -15.07 7.56 1.80
C PRO A 27 -15.51 6.99 0.45
N LEU A 28 -14.57 6.81 -0.48
CA LEU A 28 -14.87 6.26 -1.80
C LEU A 28 -14.82 4.73 -1.83
N GLY A 29 -14.29 4.12 -0.76
CA GLY A 29 -13.89 2.73 -0.70
C GLY A 29 -12.47 2.51 -1.24
N MET A 30 -11.77 1.52 -0.71
CA MET A 30 -10.33 1.31 -0.89
C MET A 30 -9.88 1.29 -2.36
N VAL A 31 -10.61 0.59 -3.24
CA VAL A 31 -10.26 0.52 -4.67
C VAL A 31 -10.31 1.90 -5.35
N ARG A 32 -11.36 2.68 -5.07
CA ARG A 32 -11.53 4.01 -5.68
C ARG A 32 -10.59 5.04 -5.07
N ALA A 33 -10.31 4.95 -3.77
CA ALA A 33 -9.31 5.77 -3.11
C ALA A 33 -7.91 5.51 -3.69
N ALA A 34 -7.53 4.23 -3.84
CA ALA A 34 -6.28 3.83 -4.45
C ALA A 34 -6.14 4.34 -5.91
N ASP A 35 -7.20 4.22 -6.70
CA ASP A 35 -7.21 4.75 -8.07
C ASP A 35 -7.08 6.28 -8.11
N LEU A 36 -7.78 6.99 -7.22
CA LEU A 36 -7.63 8.44 -7.07
C LEU A 36 -6.19 8.83 -6.73
N GLY A 37 -5.56 8.13 -5.79
CA GLY A 37 -4.15 8.33 -5.45
C GLY A 37 -3.22 8.08 -6.63
N ARG A 38 -3.43 6.99 -7.36
CA ARG A 38 -2.69 6.65 -8.59
C ARG A 38 -2.82 7.75 -9.65
N GLN A 39 -4.03 8.24 -9.92
CA GLN A 39 -4.27 9.33 -10.86
C GLN A 39 -3.53 10.61 -10.45
N ARG A 40 -3.53 10.96 -9.15
CA ARG A 40 -2.78 12.13 -8.65
C ARG A 40 -1.27 11.96 -8.77
N ALA A 41 -0.75 10.75 -8.54
CA ALA A 41 0.66 10.46 -8.71
C ALA A 41 1.10 10.60 -10.18
N LEU A 42 0.35 9.97 -11.10
CA LEU A 42 0.65 10.00 -12.53
C LEU A 42 0.43 11.38 -13.16
N GLY A 43 -0.52 12.17 -12.66
CA GLY A 43 -0.73 13.54 -13.16
C GLY A 43 0.51 14.44 -12.99
N GLY A 44 1.37 14.17 -11.99
CA GLY A 44 2.63 14.87 -11.82
C GLY A 44 3.84 14.21 -12.48
N ARG A 45 3.74 12.90 -12.78
CA ARG A 45 4.82 12.08 -13.36
C ARG A 45 4.22 10.95 -14.23
N PRO A 46 3.77 11.23 -15.46
CA PRO A 46 3.02 10.28 -16.28
C PRO A 46 3.79 8.99 -16.61
N ASP A 47 5.10 9.10 -16.78
CA ASP A 47 5.98 7.99 -17.18
C ASP A 47 6.67 7.31 -15.99
N ALA A 48 6.31 7.67 -14.75
CA ALA A 48 6.90 7.06 -13.56
C ALA A 48 6.15 5.78 -13.16
N PRO A 49 6.84 4.75 -12.65
CA PRO A 49 6.19 3.66 -11.93
C PRO A 49 5.40 4.19 -10.74
N VAL A 50 4.28 3.53 -10.44
CA VAL A 50 3.44 3.83 -9.28
C VAL A 50 3.34 2.58 -8.41
N ALA A 51 3.53 2.81 -7.12
CA ALA A 51 3.29 1.83 -6.08
C ALA A 51 2.08 2.25 -5.23
N ILE A 52 1.29 1.27 -4.80
CA ILE A 52 0.14 1.43 -3.92
C ILE A 52 0.35 0.49 -2.74
N ILE A 53 0.19 1.01 -1.52
CA ILE A 53 0.41 0.29 -0.28
C ILE A 53 -0.78 0.52 0.65
N VAL A 54 -1.21 -0.51 1.37
CA VAL A 54 -2.20 -0.39 2.44
C VAL A 54 -1.58 0.31 3.66
N ALA A 55 -2.40 0.95 4.49
CA ALA A 55 -1.91 1.86 5.54
C ALA A 55 -1.62 1.18 6.88
N ASP A 56 -2.07 -0.06 7.05
CA ASP A 56 -2.10 -0.85 8.28
C ASP A 56 -0.91 -1.83 8.38
N LEU A 57 0.27 -1.43 7.89
CA LEU A 57 1.52 -2.19 7.97
C LEU A 57 2.45 -1.59 9.05
N PRO A 58 2.21 -1.83 10.36
CA PRO A 58 2.98 -1.20 11.44
C PRO A 58 4.44 -1.66 11.46
N GLU A 59 4.72 -2.87 10.96
CA GLU A 59 6.06 -3.45 10.95
C GLU A 59 6.87 -3.01 9.72
N LEU A 60 6.28 -2.22 8.80
CA LEU A 60 6.83 -1.88 7.49
C LEU A 60 8.28 -1.36 7.57
N ARG A 61 9.19 -2.01 6.84
CA ARG A 61 10.60 -1.61 6.75
C ARG A 61 10.92 -1.06 5.36
N PRO A 62 11.64 0.08 5.25
CA PRO A 62 12.07 0.62 3.95
C PRO A 62 12.87 -0.38 3.10
N ALA A 63 13.76 -1.17 3.72
CA ALA A 63 14.58 -2.16 3.00
C ALA A 63 13.75 -3.29 2.35
N ASP A 64 12.63 -3.65 2.97
CA ASP A 64 11.72 -4.66 2.46
C ASP A 64 10.92 -4.14 1.27
N LEU A 65 10.48 -2.88 1.34
CA LEU A 65 9.89 -2.16 0.21
C LEU A 65 10.89 -2.05 -0.96
N ASP A 66 12.13 -1.65 -0.67
CA ASP A 66 13.20 -1.53 -1.67
C ASP A 66 13.46 -2.86 -2.39
N THR A 67 13.34 -3.98 -1.69
CA THR A 67 13.55 -5.32 -2.28
C THR A 67 12.53 -5.59 -3.39
N VAL A 68 11.25 -5.32 -3.13
CA VAL A 68 10.16 -5.51 -4.12
C VAL A 68 10.28 -4.50 -5.26
N VAL A 69 10.64 -3.25 -4.96
CA VAL A 69 10.87 -2.21 -5.98
C VAL A 69 12.03 -2.60 -6.89
N ARG A 70 13.15 -3.14 -6.36
CA ARG A 70 14.27 -3.64 -7.16
C ARG A 70 13.85 -4.78 -8.08
N GLU A 71 13.04 -5.72 -7.59
CA GLU A 71 12.49 -6.80 -8.41
C GLU A 71 11.64 -6.25 -9.57
N PHE A 72 10.78 -5.26 -9.29
CA PHE A 72 10.01 -4.58 -10.32
C PHE A 72 10.92 -3.90 -11.34
N LEU A 73 11.95 -3.17 -10.90
CA LEU A 73 12.88 -2.47 -11.80
C LEU A 73 13.66 -3.41 -12.73
N LEU A 74 13.99 -4.61 -12.26
CA LEU A 74 14.67 -5.64 -13.04
C LEU A 74 13.73 -6.31 -14.06
N THR A 75 12.49 -6.61 -13.66
CA THR A 75 11.56 -7.40 -14.48
C THR A 75 10.61 -6.56 -15.33
N ARG A 76 10.43 -5.28 -14.99
CA ARG A 76 9.48 -4.33 -15.59
C ARG A 76 8.05 -4.87 -15.71
N SER A 77 7.70 -5.86 -14.91
CA SER A 77 6.40 -6.51 -14.89
C SER A 77 5.61 -6.01 -13.69
N PRO A 78 4.29 -5.76 -13.79
CA PRO A 78 3.47 -5.43 -12.63
C PRO A 78 3.60 -6.48 -11.54
N LEU A 79 3.87 -6.07 -10.30
CA LEU A 79 4.03 -6.95 -9.15
C LEU A 79 3.00 -6.63 -8.07
N PHE A 80 2.62 -7.66 -7.31
CA PHE A 80 1.91 -7.50 -6.04
C PHE A 80 2.59 -8.32 -4.93
N VAL A 81 2.42 -7.87 -3.69
CA VAL A 81 2.74 -8.67 -2.50
C VAL A 81 1.45 -9.07 -1.82
N ALA A 82 1.32 -10.38 -1.57
CA ALA A 82 0.19 -10.91 -0.82
C ALA A 82 0.38 -10.70 0.68
N ASP A 83 -0.72 -10.54 1.39
CA ASP A 83 -0.75 -10.52 2.85
C ASP A 83 -0.15 -11.80 3.48
N HIS A 84 -0.10 -11.83 4.81
CA HIS A 84 0.47 -12.93 5.57
C HIS A 84 -0.32 -14.24 5.35
N GLN A 85 -1.65 -14.13 5.16
CA GLN A 85 -2.56 -15.26 4.88
C GLN A 85 -2.45 -15.77 3.43
N GLY A 86 -1.86 -14.98 2.54
CA GLY A 86 -1.69 -15.26 1.12
C GLY A 86 -2.92 -14.98 0.25
N THR A 87 -4.00 -14.46 0.82
CA THR A 87 -5.30 -14.29 0.14
C THR A 87 -5.60 -12.84 -0.24
N GLY A 88 -5.14 -11.90 0.59
CA GLY A 88 -5.20 -10.46 0.37
C GLY A 88 -3.97 -9.91 -0.36
N THR A 89 -3.94 -8.60 -0.54
CA THR A 89 -2.84 -7.86 -1.18
C THR A 89 -2.55 -6.62 -0.37
N THR A 90 -1.30 -6.45 0.02
CA THR A 90 -0.83 -5.32 0.82
C THR A 90 -0.09 -4.28 -0.02
N PHE A 91 0.45 -4.70 -1.17
CA PHE A 91 1.26 -3.87 -2.04
C PHE A 91 1.04 -4.19 -3.52
N LEU A 92 0.99 -3.13 -4.35
CA LEU A 92 1.02 -3.19 -5.81
C LEU A 92 2.12 -2.27 -6.33
N ILE A 93 2.78 -2.67 -7.42
CA ILE A 93 3.64 -1.77 -8.21
C ILE A 93 3.51 -2.08 -9.69
N HIS A 94 3.42 -1.04 -10.51
CA HIS A 94 3.42 -1.19 -11.97
C HIS A 94 4.05 0.02 -12.66
N GLY A 95 4.52 -0.18 -13.90
CA GLY A 95 5.08 0.85 -14.75
C GLY A 95 4.03 1.52 -15.66
N PRO A 96 4.41 2.57 -16.40
CA PRO A 96 3.53 3.17 -17.40
C PRO A 96 3.21 2.24 -18.57
N GLU A 97 4.08 1.27 -18.88
CA GLU A 97 3.95 0.34 -20.01
C GLU A 97 2.81 -0.67 -19.79
N ARG A 98 2.51 -0.98 -18.53
CA ARG A 98 1.45 -1.88 -18.12
C ARG A 98 0.79 -1.32 -16.87
N CYS A 99 -0.44 -0.85 -17.00
CA CYS A 99 -1.25 -0.28 -15.92
C CYS A 99 -2.50 -1.15 -15.66
N PRO A 100 -2.37 -2.32 -15.00
CA PRO A 100 -3.52 -3.13 -14.62
C PRO A 100 -4.54 -2.36 -13.76
N GLY A 101 -5.74 -2.93 -13.63
CA GLY A 101 -6.73 -2.46 -12.67
C GLY A 101 -6.26 -2.57 -11.21
N ILE A 102 -7.07 -2.08 -10.28
CA ILE A 102 -6.85 -2.24 -8.83
C ILE A 102 -8.04 -3.05 -8.29
N GLY A 103 -7.77 -4.04 -7.45
CA GLY A 103 -8.76 -5.00 -6.97
C GLY A 103 -8.53 -5.44 -5.51
N PHE A 104 -8.45 -4.48 -4.58
CA PHE A 104 -8.38 -4.76 -3.14
C PHE A 104 -9.68 -5.34 -2.56
N GLY A 105 -9.56 -5.96 -1.39
CA GLY A 105 -10.63 -6.64 -0.67
C GLY A 105 -10.39 -8.15 -0.56
N ARG A 106 -11.46 -8.89 -0.26
CA ARG A 106 -11.42 -10.35 -0.08
C ARG A 106 -10.91 -11.05 -1.33
N ASN A 107 -9.97 -11.99 -1.17
CA ASN A 107 -9.33 -12.73 -2.26
C ASN A 107 -8.63 -11.83 -3.30
N SER A 108 -8.17 -10.65 -2.89
CA SER A 108 -7.53 -9.68 -3.78
C SER A 108 -6.25 -10.21 -4.43
N ALA A 109 -5.53 -11.18 -3.82
CA ALA A 109 -4.38 -11.81 -4.45
C ALA A 109 -4.74 -12.46 -5.80
N VAL A 110 -5.78 -13.30 -5.81
CA VAL A 110 -6.27 -13.96 -7.04
C VAL A 110 -6.81 -12.94 -8.04
N MET A 111 -7.46 -11.88 -7.54
CA MET A 111 -7.95 -10.80 -8.41
C MET A 111 -6.79 -10.07 -9.10
N HIS A 112 -5.73 -9.74 -8.36
CA HIS A 112 -4.56 -9.06 -8.94
C HIS A 112 -3.79 -9.95 -9.92
N GLU A 113 -3.70 -11.26 -9.66
CA GLU A 113 -3.17 -12.23 -10.65
C GLU A 113 -3.98 -12.18 -11.96
N ARG A 114 -5.32 -12.18 -11.87
CA ARG A 114 -6.21 -12.08 -13.05
C ARG A 114 -6.13 -10.74 -13.77
N LEU A 115 -5.88 -9.66 -13.03
CA LEU A 115 -5.67 -8.33 -13.60
C LEU A 115 -4.32 -8.19 -14.30
N GLY A 116 -3.41 -9.16 -14.13
CA GLY A 116 -2.10 -9.20 -14.79
C GLY A 116 -0.93 -8.77 -13.92
N TYR A 117 -1.10 -8.69 -12.60
CA TYR A 117 0.03 -8.62 -11.68
C TYR A 117 0.63 -10.02 -11.49
N ARG A 118 1.96 -10.07 -11.33
CA ARG A 118 2.64 -11.26 -10.85
C ARG A 118 2.89 -11.13 -9.36
N ARG A 119 2.81 -12.24 -8.63
CA ARG A 119 3.25 -12.25 -7.24
C ARG A 119 4.75 -11.97 -7.20
N ALA A 120 5.18 -11.03 -6.36
CA ALA A 120 6.60 -10.76 -6.16
C ALA A 120 7.29 -12.05 -5.68
N GLY A 121 8.46 -12.35 -6.25
CA GLY A 121 9.31 -13.43 -5.78
C GLY A 121 9.84 -13.16 -4.38
N ALA A 122 10.12 -11.88 -4.09
CA ALA A 122 10.39 -11.42 -2.73
C ALA A 122 9.10 -11.43 -1.90
N SER A 123 9.18 -12.03 -0.70
CA SER A 123 8.05 -12.13 0.24
C SER A 123 8.42 -11.56 1.62
N PRO A 124 8.84 -10.28 1.70
CA PRO A 124 9.34 -9.70 2.95
C PRO A 124 8.22 -9.58 3.98
N LEU A 125 8.47 -10.08 5.20
CA LEU A 125 7.45 -10.22 6.23
C LEU A 125 6.81 -8.89 6.63
N SER A 126 7.59 -7.80 6.71
CA SER A 126 7.06 -6.48 7.09
C SER A 126 6.08 -5.89 6.08
N LEU A 127 6.14 -6.33 4.83
CA LEU A 127 5.24 -5.90 3.77
C LEU A 127 3.98 -6.77 3.69
N ARG A 128 3.89 -7.82 4.49
CA ARG A 128 2.81 -8.82 4.44
C ARG A 128 1.90 -8.79 5.65
N ARG A 129 2.36 -8.22 6.77
CA ARG A 129 1.63 -8.20 8.03
C ARG A 129 0.84 -6.91 8.17
N ASP A 130 -0.31 -6.91 7.52
CA ASP A 130 -1.41 -6.01 7.81
C ASP A 130 -2.03 -6.31 9.18
N LEU A 131 -2.52 -5.26 9.83
CA LEU A 131 -3.29 -5.34 11.07
C LEU A 131 -4.78 -5.38 10.76
N ASP A 132 -5.34 -6.58 10.58
CA ASP A 132 -6.78 -6.74 10.31
C ASP A 132 -7.59 -6.97 11.58
N THR A 133 -7.02 -7.70 12.56
CA THR A 133 -7.70 -8.08 13.80
C THR A 133 -6.92 -7.68 15.04
N ALA A 134 -7.58 -7.72 16.20
CA ALA A 134 -6.92 -7.45 17.47
C ALA A 134 -5.82 -8.47 17.79
N GLU A 135 -5.92 -9.69 17.25
CA GLU A 135 -4.88 -10.71 17.36
C GLU A 135 -3.63 -10.39 16.53
N ASP A 136 -3.74 -9.53 15.51
CA ASP A 136 -2.62 -9.12 14.67
C ASP A 136 -1.76 -8.05 15.35
N LEU A 137 -2.26 -7.39 16.41
CA LEU A 137 -1.49 -6.42 17.17
C LEU A 137 -0.22 -7.09 17.70
N PRO A 138 0.98 -6.61 17.32
CA PRO A 138 2.20 -7.08 17.94
C PRO A 138 2.05 -6.89 19.46
N ALA A 139 2.44 -7.89 20.23
CA ALA A 139 2.42 -7.83 21.69
C ALA A 139 3.40 -6.74 22.16
N HIS A 140 2.98 -5.49 22.11
CA HIS A 140 3.72 -4.35 22.62
C HIS A 140 3.22 -4.06 24.03
N PRO A 141 4.08 -4.16 25.06
CA PRO A 141 3.73 -3.62 26.36
C PRO A 141 3.53 -2.12 26.20
N LEU A 142 2.35 -1.63 26.60
CA LEU A 142 2.03 -0.21 26.71
C LEU A 142 3.10 0.46 27.59
N THR A 143 4.11 1.06 26.97
CA THR A 143 5.07 1.90 27.69
C THR A 143 4.70 3.33 27.39
N GLY A 144 3.63 3.78 28.04
CA GLY A 144 3.17 5.16 28.06
C GLY A 144 2.96 5.59 29.50
N ALA A 145 4.04 5.69 30.27
CA ALA A 145 4.01 6.43 31.52
C ALA A 145 3.82 7.90 31.18
N PHE A 146 2.59 8.41 31.33
CA PHE A 146 2.36 9.82 31.54
C PHE A 146 2.91 10.16 32.93
N ALA A 147 4.17 10.56 33.01
CA ALA A 147 4.68 11.29 34.15
C ALA A 147 4.44 12.78 33.89
N SER A 148 3.63 13.37 34.77
CA SER A 148 3.32 14.80 34.85
C SER A 148 4.54 15.63 35.27
#